data_AF-A0A3L8GNZ4-F1
#
_entry.id   AF-A0A3L8GNZ4-F1
#
_cell.length_a   1.000
_cell.length_b   1.000
_cell.length_c   1.000
_cell.angle_alpha   90.00
_cell.angle_beta   90.00
_cell.angle_gamma   90.00
#
_symmetry.space_group_name_H-M   'P 1'
#
loop_
_entity.id
_entity.type
_entity.pdbx_description
1 polymer ?
#
loop_
_entity_poly.entity_id
_entity_poly.type
_entity_poly.pdbx_seq_one_letter_code
_entity_poly.pdbx_strand_id
1 'polypeptide(L)'
;MGILNRLFRKQESLLSPHQSRSDREKKEALSEWEKLPAYIPADPKDYPLVSLIATAIASGDKPDSQFTITNIWQRNPEVIDLSLITASLAAETLSDGHYTIKTIYRKK
;
A
#
# COMPACT_ATOMS: atom_id res chain seq x y z
N MET A 1 -40.56 16.10 -1.44
CA MET A 1 -39.33 16.89 -1.20
C MET A 1 -38.15 15.92 -1.06
N GLY A 2 -37.47 15.60 -2.16
CA GLY A 2 -36.35 14.64 -2.19
C GLY A 2 -35.05 15.33 -2.59
N ILE A 3 -34.49 16.11 -1.67
CA ILE A 3 -33.30 16.96 -1.91
C ILE A 3 -32.05 16.11 -2.18
N LEU A 4 -31.99 14.90 -1.60
CA LEU A 4 -30.86 13.98 -1.73
C LEU A 4 -30.85 13.20 -3.06
N ASN A 5 -32.01 12.97 -3.70
CA ASN A 5 -32.08 12.23 -4.97
C ASN A 5 -31.50 13.01 -6.16
N ARG A 6 -31.28 14.33 -6.02
CA ARG A 6 -30.65 15.15 -7.06
C ARG A 6 -29.13 15.16 -6.98
N LEU A 7 -28.55 14.83 -5.83
CA LEU A 7 -27.10 14.85 -5.60
C LEU A 7 -26.40 13.57 -6.07
N PHE A 8 -27.13 12.45 -6.17
CA PHE A 8 -26.61 11.16 -6.63
C PHE A 8 -27.15 10.76 -8.02
N ARG A 9 -27.53 11.74 -8.85
CA ARG A 9 -27.87 11.46 -10.25
C ARG A 9 -26.58 11.27 -11.05
N LYS A 10 -26.05 10.05 -10.99
CA LYS A 10 -24.98 9.55 -11.85
C LYS A 10 -25.33 9.86 -13.30
N GLN A 11 -24.54 10.72 -13.94
CA GLN A 11 -24.52 10.84 -15.39
C GLN A 11 -23.97 9.53 -15.94
N GLU A 12 -24.82 8.75 -16.61
CA GLU A 12 -24.37 7.77 -17.60
C GLU A 12 -23.82 8.57 -18.79
N SER A 13 -22.58 9.05 -18.67
CA SER A 13 -21.83 9.56 -19.81
C SER A 13 -21.42 8.36 -20.67
N LEU A 14 -22.24 8.09 -21.68
CA LEU A 14 -21.87 7.59 -23.00
C LEU A 14 -20.48 6.92 -23.05
N LEU A 15 -20.45 5.62 -22.76
CA LEU A 15 -19.29 4.77 -23.02
C LEU A 15 -19.02 4.78 -24.53
N SER A 16 -18.06 5.60 -24.96
CA SER A 16 -17.44 5.45 -26.27
C SER A 16 -16.78 4.07 -26.33
N PRO A 17 -16.95 3.29 -27.42
CA PRO A 17 -16.39 1.93 -27.56
C PRO A 17 -14.87 1.85 -27.37
N HIS A 18 -14.17 2.98 -27.44
CA HIS A 18 -12.71 3.04 -27.37
C HIS A 18 -12.11 2.78 -25.97
N GLN A 19 -12.85 2.97 -24.88
CA GLN A 19 -12.37 2.67 -23.52
C GLN A 19 -12.28 1.16 -23.25
N SER A 20 -13.15 0.37 -23.89
CA SER A 20 -13.28 -1.07 -23.62
C SER A 20 -12.05 -1.91 -24.01
N ARG A 21 -11.23 -1.44 -24.96
CA ARG A 21 -10.02 -2.13 -25.41
C ARG A 21 -8.81 -1.84 -24.51
N SER A 22 -8.63 -0.57 -24.15
CA SER A 22 -7.62 -0.11 -23.19
C SER A 22 -7.75 -0.79 -21.82
N ASP A 23 -8.98 -0.95 -21.34
CA ASP A 23 -9.23 -1.53 -20.02
C ASP A 23 -9.09 -3.06 -20.01
N ARG A 24 -9.28 -3.72 -21.16
CA ARG A 24 -8.99 -5.16 -21.34
C ARG A 24 -7.50 -5.43 -21.45
N GLU A 25 -6.77 -4.65 -22.24
CA GLU A 25 -5.30 -4.75 -22.37
C GLU A 25 -4.60 -4.44 -21.03
N LYS A 26 -5.08 -3.45 -20.26
CA LYS A 26 -4.59 -3.21 -18.89
C LYS A 26 -4.91 -4.36 -17.92
N LYS A 27 -6.09 -4.97 -18.02
CA LYS A 27 -6.45 -6.14 -17.19
C LYS A 27 -5.63 -7.38 -17.54
N GLU A 28 -5.39 -7.63 -18.81
CA GLU A 28 -4.52 -8.73 -19.27
C GLU A 28 -3.07 -8.49 -18.86
N ALA A 29 -2.56 -7.27 -19.01
CA ALA A 29 -1.24 -6.90 -18.48
C ALA A 29 -1.16 -7.13 -16.97
N LEU A 30 -2.12 -6.62 -16.18
CA LEU A 30 -2.16 -6.84 -14.72
C LEU A 30 -2.30 -8.32 -14.31
N SER A 31 -2.76 -9.20 -15.20
CA SER A 31 -2.81 -10.64 -14.93
C SER A 31 -1.41 -11.25 -14.74
N GLU A 32 -0.40 -10.71 -15.43
CA GLU A 32 1.00 -11.18 -15.35
C GLU A 32 1.78 -10.56 -14.17
N TRP A 33 1.23 -9.56 -13.48
CA TRP A 33 1.92 -8.84 -12.42
C TRP A 33 1.23 -9.06 -11.07
N GLU A 34 2.01 -9.32 -10.04
CA GLU A 34 1.59 -9.43 -8.65
C GLU A 34 1.99 -8.16 -7.90
N LYS A 35 1.06 -7.57 -7.14
CA LYS A 35 1.36 -6.41 -6.30
C LYS A 35 2.15 -6.86 -5.06
N LEU A 36 3.33 -6.27 -4.85
CA LEU A 36 4.10 -6.54 -3.63
C LEU A 36 3.48 -5.84 -2.42
N PRO A 37 3.28 -6.55 -1.30
CA PRO A 37 2.77 -5.93 -0.09
C PRO A 37 3.86 -5.07 0.56
N ALA A 38 3.45 -3.95 1.15
CA ALA A 38 4.38 -3.04 1.83
C ALA A 38 4.97 -3.64 3.12
N TYR A 39 4.26 -4.61 3.71
CA TYR A 39 4.64 -5.33 4.92
C TYR A 39 4.44 -6.83 4.71
N ILE A 40 5.30 -7.62 5.32
CA ILE A 40 5.25 -9.08 5.36
C ILE A 40 5.34 -9.55 6.82
N PRO A 41 4.94 -10.78 7.15
CA PRO A 41 5.14 -11.32 8.48
C PRO A 41 6.61 -11.20 8.89
N ALA A 42 6.85 -10.74 10.12
CA ALA A 42 8.21 -10.61 10.64
C ALA A 42 8.84 -11.99 10.92
N ASP A 43 10.18 -12.04 10.96
CA ASP A 43 10.90 -13.24 11.40
C ASP A 43 10.52 -13.55 12.86
N PRO A 44 10.10 -14.79 13.18
CA PRO A 44 9.80 -15.21 14.55
C PRO A 44 10.91 -14.93 15.58
N LYS A 45 12.17 -14.85 15.15
CA LYS A 45 13.31 -14.50 16.01
C LYS A 45 13.18 -13.11 16.64
N ASP A 46 12.53 -12.19 15.95
CA ASP A 46 12.36 -10.80 16.41
C ASP A 46 11.17 -10.62 17.35
N TYR A 47 10.27 -11.62 17.42
CA TYR A 47 9.02 -11.52 18.17
C TYR A 47 9.22 -11.19 19.65
N PRO A 48 10.16 -11.82 20.40
CA PRO A 48 10.33 -11.53 21.81
C PRO A 48 10.72 -10.07 22.07
N LEU A 49 11.67 -9.55 21.29
CA LEU A 49 12.18 -8.18 21.47
C LEU A 49 11.13 -7.14 21.11
N VAL A 50 10.51 -7.28 19.93
CA VAL A 50 9.47 -6.35 19.48
C VAL A 50 8.27 -6.38 20.42
N SER A 51 7.90 -7.56 20.91
CA SER A 51 6.81 -7.70 21.88
C SER A 51 7.09 -6.98 23.18
N LEU A 52 8.28 -7.19 23.73
CA LEU A 52 8.71 -6.53 24.97
C LEU A 52 8.68 -5.01 24.82
N ILE A 53 9.23 -4.47 23.73
CA ILE A 53 9.24 -3.02 23.47
C ILE A 53 7.82 -2.48 23.34
N ALA A 54 6.98 -3.13 22.53
CA ALA A 54 5.60 -2.70 22.31
C ALA A 54 4.80 -2.70 23.62
N THR A 55 4.91 -3.76 24.43
CA THR A 55 4.26 -3.84 25.74
C THR A 55 4.81 -2.79 26.70
N ALA A 56 6.13 -2.57 26.76
CA ALA A 56 6.72 -1.56 27.64
C ALA A 56 6.22 -0.13 27.31
N ILE A 57 6.13 0.21 26.02
CA ILE A 57 5.57 1.48 25.57
C ILE A 57 4.10 1.58 25.94
N ALA A 58 3.32 0.52 25.66
CA ALA A 58 1.88 0.51 25.92
C ALA A 58 1.55 0.58 27.42
N SER A 59 2.31 -0.13 28.26
CA SER A 59 2.22 -0.06 29.73
C SER A 59 2.67 1.29 30.28
N GLY A 60 3.54 2.02 29.59
CA GLY A 60 3.87 3.40 29.94
C GLY A 60 2.67 4.35 29.86
N ASP A 61 1.80 4.16 28.85
CA ASP A 61 0.57 4.94 28.66
C ASP A 61 -0.61 4.41 29.50
N LYS A 62 -0.75 3.07 29.60
CA LYS A 62 -1.82 2.40 30.35
C LYS A 62 -1.26 1.29 31.24
N PRO A 63 -0.78 1.61 32.46
CA PRO A 63 -0.05 0.67 33.30
C PRO A 63 -0.91 -0.48 33.83
N ASP A 64 -2.19 -0.26 34.08
CA ASP A 64 -3.10 -1.27 34.65
C ASP A 64 -3.81 -2.12 33.59
N SER A 65 -3.41 -1.99 32.31
CA SER A 65 -4.00 -2.72 31.19
C SER A 65 -3.22 -3.99 30.83
N GLN A 66 -3.92 -4.98 30.28
CA GLN A 66 -3.31 -6.18 29.70
C GLN A 66 -3.25 -6.05 28.18
N PHE A 67 -2.11 -6.41 27.59
CA PHE A 67 -1.88 -6.33 26.16
C PHE A 67 -1.65 -7.73 25.58
N THR A 68 -2.24 -8.00 24.42
CA THR A 68 -1.99 -9.22 23.63
C THR A 68 -1.58 -8.81 22.23
N ILE A 69 -0.43 -9.29 21.79
CA ILE A 69 0.08 -9.03 20.44
C ILE A 69 -0.46 -10.11 19.51
N THR A 70 -1.21 -9.70 18.50
CA THR A 70 -1.86 -10.62 17.56
C THR A 70 -1.04 -10.88 16.32
N ASN A 71 -0.33 -9.87 15.83
CA ASN A 71 0.49 -9.97 14.62
C ASN A 71 1.70 -9.05 14.70
N ILE A 72 2.84 -9.51 14.19
CA ILE A 72 4.06 -8.71 14.03
C ILE A 72 4.43 -8.71 12.55
N TRP A 73 4.49 -7.51 11.98
CA TRP A 73 4.77 -7.29 10.57
C TRP A 73 6.06 -6.49 10.43
N GLN A 74 6.89 -6.86 9.46
CA GLN A 74 8.07 -6.11 9.07
C GLN A 74 7.87 -5.49 7.69
N ARG A 75 8.59 -4.40 7.41
CA ARG A 75 8.63 -3.83 6.06
C ARG A 75 9.15 -4.88 5.09
N ASN A 76 8.51 -4.98 3.93
CA ASN A 76 8.98 -5.87 2.88
C ASN A 76 10.34 -5.35 2.35
N PRO A 77 11.44 -6.10 2.53
CA PRO A 77 12.77 -5.65 2.12
C PRO A 77 12.85 -5.41 0.61
N GLU A 78 12.19 -6.24 -0.21
CA GLU A 78 12.13 -6.08 -1.67
C GLU A 78 11.50 -4.74 -2.07
N VAL A 79 10.45 -4.32 -1.35
CA VAL A 79 9.80 -3.03 -1.57
C VAL A 79 10.70 -1.87 -1.14
N ILE A 80 11.47 -2.02 -0.06
CA ILE A 80 12.42 -0.98 0.38
C ILE A 80 13.49 -0.77 -0.69
N ASP A 81 14.13 -1.85 -1.13
CA ASP A 81 15.25 -1.79 -2.07
C ASP A 81 14.82 -1.18 -3.40
N LEU A 82 13.69 -1.65 -3.96
CA LEU A 82 13.13 -1.10 -5.19
C LEU A 82 12.69 0.35 -5.03
N SER A 83 12.15 0.71 -3.86
CA SER A 83 11.78 2.11 -3.59
C SER A 83 13.01 3.02 -3.59
N LEU A 84 14.10 2.56 -2.98
CA LEU A 84 15.34 3.31 -2.91
C LEU A 84 15.95 3.51 -4.30
N ILE A 85 16.08 2.43 -5.08
CA ILE A 85 16.60 2.49 -6.46
C ILE A 85 15.75 3.43 -7.31
N THR A 86 14.43 3.27 -7.25
CA THR A 86 13.50 4.10 -8.03
C THR A 86 13.60 5.57 -7.62
N ALA A 87 13.68 5.87 -6.33
CA ALA A 87 13.86 7.23 -5.84
C ALA A 87 15.18 7.85 -6.33
N SER A 88 16.28 7.09 -6.31
CA SER A 88 17.58 7.55 -6.82
C SER A 88 17.53 7.87 -8.32
N LEU A 89 16.90 7.01 -9.12
CA LEU A 89 16.74 7.25 -10.57
C LEU A 89 15.82 8.45 -10.85
N ALA A 90 14.73 8.58 -10.10
CA ALA A 90 13.78 9.67 -10.25
C ALA A 90 14.36 11.03 -9.83
N ALA A 91 15.31 11.03 -8.88
CA ALA A 91 16.03 12.23 -8.47
C ALA A 91 16.96 12.77 -9.56
N GLU A 92 17.51 11.90 -10.42
CA GLU A 92 18.30 12.33 -11.58
C GLU A 92 17.43 13.00 -12.65
N THR A 93 16.20 12.54 -12.82
CA THR A 93 15.34 12.95 -13.93
C THR A 93 14.57 14.25 -13.68
N LEU A 94 14.46 14.71 -12.44
CA LEU A 94 13.63 15.85 -12.07
C LEU A 94 14.45 16.95 -11.41
N SER A 95 14.54 18.11 -12.08
CA SER A 95 15.23 19.29 -11.55
C SER A 95 14.41 20.03 -10.49
N ASP A 96 13.07 19.96 -10.54
CA ASP A 96 12.16 20.58 -9.57
C ASP A 96 10.92 19.71 -9.30
N GLY A 97 10.85 19.07 -8.13
CA GLY A 97 9.65 18.40 -7.62
C GLY A 97 9.91 17.16 -6.75
N HIS A 98 8.84 16.46 -6.35
CA HIS A 98 8.90 15.24 -5.54
C HIS A 98 8.07 14.11 -6.14
N TYR A 99 8.59 12.89 -6.09
CA TYR A 99 7.85 11.68 -6.44
C TYR A 99 7.45 10.89 -5.20
N THR A 100 6.25 10.31 -5.25
CA THR A 100 5.79 9.34 -4.24
C THR A 100 5.51 8.01 -4.92
N ILE A 101 6.24 6.98 -4.50
CA ILE A 101 6.01 5.60 -4.95
C ILE A 101 4.76 5.08 -4.24
N LYS A 102 3.70 4.83 -5.00
CA LYS A 102 2.41 4.33 -4.45
C LYS A 102 2.34 2.81 -4.37
N THR A 103 2.85 2.13 -5.38
CA THR A 103 2.73 0.68 -5.53
C THR A 103 3.89 0.12 -6.33
N ILE A 104 4.36 -1.05 -5.93
CA ILE A 104 5.37 -1.84 -6.65
C ILE A 104 4.75 -3.17 -7.03
N TYR A 105 5.06 -3.62 -8.24
CA TYR A 105 4.60 -4.89 -8.80
C TYR A 105 5.79 -5.74 -9.20
N ARG A 106 5.65 -7.05 -9.05
CA ARG A 106 6.60 -8.07 -9.51
C ARG A 106 5.91 -8.92 -10.57
N LYS A 107 6.64 -9.31 -11.61
CA LYS A 107 6.10 -10.23 -12.60
C LYS A 107 5.91 -11.62 -11.96
N LYS A 108 4.79 -12.27 -12.24
CA LYS A 108 4.51 -13.64 -11.79
C LYS A 108 5.49 -14.63 -12.40
#